data_AF-A0A946HW70-F1
#
_entry.id   AF-A0A946HW70-F1
#
_cell.length_a   1.000
_cell.length_b   1.000
_cell.length_c   1.000
_cell.angle_alpha   90.00
_cell.angle_beta   90.00
_cell.angle_gamma   90.00
#
_symmetry.space_group_name_H-M   'P 1'
#
loop_
_entity.id
_entity.type
_entity.pdbx_description
1 polymer ?
#
loop_
_entity_poly.entity_id
_entity_poly.type
_entity_poly.pdbx_seq_one_letter_code
_entity_poly.pdbx_strand_id
1 'polypeptide(L)'
;TPWHHDQPYYPIEGRMVGSIWLPLDPVPKDICVEYISGSHKWDRWFAPQFFKSGNPDLQVQDPRFETAPDFEAQRNDHDLLSWELELGDCIFFHGLTVHGATGNPSPTGRRRAYATRWLGEDTRYAVRSGQTSPPLDGHGLQPGDIMECEMFPRVWPRT
;
A
#
# COMPACT_ATOMS: atom_id res chain seq x y z
N THR A 1 3.79 -4.87 10.79
CA THR A 1 3.69 -4.80 9.32
C THR A 1 5.06 -4.47 8.79
N PRO A 2 5.70 -5.37 8.01
CA PRO A 2 7.01 -5.07 7.43
C PRO A 2 6.96 -3.87 6.48
N TRP A 3 8.13 -3.29 6.22
CA TRP A 3 8.28 -2.19 5.28
C TRP A 3 7.92 -2.62 3.86
N HIS A 4 7.01 -1.88 3.24
CA HIS A 4 6.58 -2.10 1.86
C HIS A 4 5.93 -0.82 1.32
N HIS A 5 5.55 -0.85 0.05
CA HIS A 5 4.57 0.08 -0.51
C HIS A 5 3.43 -0.71 -1.16
N ASP A 6 2.26 -0.11 -1.23
CA ASP A 6 1.00 -0.79 -1.58
C ASP A 6 0.93 -1.15 -3.07
N GLN A 7 1.34 -0.23 -3.94
CA GLN A 7 0.98 -0.28 -5.36
C GLN A 7 1.48 -1.53 -6.14
N PRO A 8 2.68 -2.09 -5.91
CA PRO A 8 3.12 -3.31 -6.60
C PRO A 8 2.27 -4.54 -6.32
N TYR A 9 1.47 -4.53 -5.25
CA TYR A 9 0.52 -5.62 -4.98
C TYR A 9 -0.66 -5.57 -5.96
N TYR A 10 -0.92 -4.43 -6.61
CA TYR A 10 -2.13 -4.19 -7.40
C TYR A 10 -1.91 -4.45 -8.90
N PRO A 11 -2.93 -4.97 -9.62
CA PRO A 11 -2.90 -5.15 -11.07
C PRO A 11 -3.18 -3.83 -11.80
N ILE A 12 -2.44 -2.76 -11.46
CA ILE A 12 -2.62 -1.43 -12.04
C ILE A 12 -1.28 -0.80 -12.39
N GLU A 13 -1.21 0.01 -13.45
CA GLU A 13 -0.17 1.02 -13.66
C GLU A 13 -0.75 2.42 -13.41
N GLY A 14 0.11 3.44 -13.27
CA GLY A 14 -0.27 4.83 -13.02
C GLY A 14 0.41 5.43 -11.79
N ARG A 15 0.16 6.72 -11.53
CA ARG A 15 0.75 7.49 -10.43
C ARG A 15 -0.30 8.12 -9.53
N MET A 16 -1.56 8.21 -9.94
CA MET A 16 -2.63 8.70 -9.06
C MET A 16 -3.20 7.55 -8.24
N VAL A 17 -2.40 7.01 -7.32
CA VAL A 17 -2.82 5.94 -6.41
C VAL A 17 -2.69 6.44 -4.99
N GLY A 18 -3.82 6.48 -4.28
CA GLY A 18 -3.91 6.99 -2.91
C GLY A 18 -4.47 5.96 -1.95
N SER A 19 -3.90 5.89 -0.76
CA SER A 19 -4.33 5.04 0.34
C SER A 19 -4.83 5.92 1.47
N ILE A 20 -6.04 5.67 1.96
CA ILE A 20 -6.50 6.22 3.24
C ILE A 20 -6.33 5.14 4.30
N TRP A 21 -5.72 5.49 5.41
CA TRP A 21 -5.67 4.70 6.63
C TRP A 21 -6.42 5.44 7.72
N LEU A 22 -7.47 4.83 8.24
CA LEU A 22 -8.37 5.40 9.24
C LEU A 22 -8.38 4.52 10.49
N PRO A 23 -7.93 5.01 11.65
CA PRO A 23 -7.96 4.26 12.89
C PRO A 23 -9.41 4.08 13.41
N LEU A 24 -9.69 2.91 13.98
CA LEU A 24 -10.96 2.60 14.67
C LEU A 24 -10.81 2.54 16.19
N ASP A 25 -9.62 2.88 16.69
CA ASP A 25 -9.21 3.03 18.08
C ASP A 25 -8.19 4.18 18.13
N PRO A 26 -8.03 4.95 19.22
CA PRO A 26 -6.91 5.89 19.34
C PRO A 26 -5.56 5.18 19.17
N VAL A 27 -4.63 5.79 18.44
CA VAL A 27 -3.35 5.17 18.08
C VAL A 27 -2.20 6.06 18.52
N PRO A 28 -1.50 5.68 19.61
CA PRO A 28 -0.25 6.30 19.99
C PRO A 28 0.80 6.21 18.87
N LYS A 29 1.66 7.23 18.79
CA LYS A 29 2.66 7.36 17.72
C LYS A 29 3.61 6.16 17.61
N ASP A 30 4.00 5.55 18.72
CA ASP A 30 4.97 4.43 18.79
C ASP A 30 4.44 3.13 18.18
N ILE A 31 3.12 2.97 18.09
CA ILE A 31 2.44 1.85 17.43
C ILE A 31 1.71 2.28 16.16
N CYS A 32 1.85 3.53 15.71
CA CYS A 32 1.24 4.01 14.49
C CYS A 32 2.04 3.53 13.26
N VAL A 33 1.47 3.77 12.07
CA VAL A 33 2.19 3.54 10.81
C VAL A 33 3.29 4.59 10.68
N GLU A 34 4.44 4.16 10.19
CA GLU A 34 5.59 4.99 9.87
C GLU A 34 5.79 5.04 8.36
N TYR A 35 6.22 6.18 7.86
CA TYR A 35 6.38 6.45 6.43
C TYR A 35 7.76 7.04 6.15
N ILE A 36 8.40 6.61 5.07
CA ILE A 36 9.63 7.25 4.59
C ILE A 36 9.24 8.46 3.74
N SER A 37 9.59 9.65 4.22
CA SER A 37 9.34 10.93 3.55
C SER A 37 9.93 10.91 2.13
N GLY A 38 9.11 11.31 1.14
CA GLY A 38 9.54 11.41 -0.27
C GLY A 38 9.72 10.09 -1.04
N SER A 39 9.59 8.93 -0.39
CA SER A 39 9.85 7.61 -1.03
C SER A 39 9.01 7.32 -2.27
N HIS A 40 7.78 7.83 -2.33
CA HIS A 40 6.91 7.74 -3.51
C HIS A 40 7.45 8.41 -4.78
N LYS A 41 8.55 9.16 -4.70
CA LYS A 41 9.23 9.83 -5.82
C LYS A 41 10.53 9.15 -6.25
N TRP A 42 10.88 8.00 -5.66
CA TRP A 42 12.13 7.32 -6.00
C TRP A 42 12.11 6.63 -7.36
N ASP A 43 10.94 6.49 -7.99
CA ASP A 43 10.73 5.70 -9.21
C ASP A 43 11.24 4.25 -9.07
N ARG A 44 11.13 3.74 -7.84
CA ARG A 44 11.53 2.40 -7.41
C ARG A 44 10.30 1.58 -7.09
N TRP A 45 10.29 0.33 -7.53
CA TRP A 45 9.18 -0.60 -7.31
C TRP A 45 9.69 -1.84 -6.59
N PHE A 46 9.43 -1.93 -5.30
CA PHE A 46 9.77 -3.12 -4.51
C PHE A 46 8.77 -4.25 -4.69
N ALA A 47 9.25 -5.48 -4.85
CA ALA A 47 8.42 -6.65 -4.98
C ALA A 47 7.52 -6.86 -3.74
N PRO A 48 6.23 -7.21 -3.92
CA PRO A 48 5.33 -7.59 -2.84
C PRO A 48 5.92 -8.66 -1.92
N GLN A 49 5.79 -8.45 -0.61
CA GLN A 49 6.09 -9.44 0.42
C GLN A 49 4.78 -10.05 0.95
N PHE A 50 4.58 -11.35 0.78
CA PHE A 50 3.39 -12.05 1.26
C PHE A 50 3.63 -12.65 2.65
N PHE A 51 3.07 -12.02 3.68
CA PHE A 51 3.47 -12.19 5.08
C PHE A 51 2.89 -13.43 5.81
N LYS A 52 2.11 -14.29 5.15
CA LYS A 52 1.31 -15.34 5.84
C LYS A 52 1.50 -16.78 5.39
N SER A 53 2.27 -17.04 4.36
CA SER A 53 2.63 -18.40 3.98
C SER A 53 4.14 -18.46 4.01
N GLY A 54 4.71 -19.32 4.84
CA GLY A 54 6.12 -19.74 4.73
C GLY A 54 6.38 -20.51 3.43
N ASN A 55 5.74 -20.09 2.33
CA ASN A 55 5.89 -20.62 1.00
C ASN A 55 6.80 -19.67 0.22
N PRO A 56 8.10 -19.99 0.08
CA PRO A 56 9.05 -19.20 -0.67
C PRO A 56 8.70 -19.06 -2.16
N ASP A 57 7.69 -19.77 -2.66
CA ASP A 57 7.23 -19.73 -4.05
C ASP A 57 6.27 -18.55 -4.38
N LEU A 58 5.81 -17.77 -3.38
CA LEU A 58 5.00 -16.56 -3.64
C LEU A 58 5.85 -15.32 -3.98
N GLN A 59 7.04 -15.52 -4.52
CA GLN A 59 7.86 -14.42 -5.00
C GLN A 59 7.27 -13.86 -6.28
N VAL A 60 6.93 -12.57 -6.25
CA VAL A 60 6.55 -11.82 -7.45
C VAL A 60 7.82 -11.61 -8.28
N GLN A 61 7.96 -12.40 -9.35
CA GLN A 61 9.10 -12.35 -10.28
C GLN A 61 8.78 -11.41 -11.44
N ASP A 62 8.44 -10.17 -11.12
CA ASP A 62 8.26 -9.13 -12.12
C ASP A 62 9.59 -8.40 -12.34
N PRO A 63 10.15 -8.38 -13.57
CA PRO A 63 11.43 -7.73 -13.83
C PRO A 63 11.39 -6.21 -13.63
N ARG A 64 10.19 -5.63 -13.51
CA ARG A 64 10.00 -4.22 -13.15
C ARG A 64 10.28 -3.97 -11.66
N PHE A 65 10.28 -5.01 -10.84
CA PHE A 65 10.39 -4.91 -9.39
C PHE A 65 11.77 -5.32 -8.90
N GLU A 66 12.23 -4.66 -7.85
CA GLU A 66 13.47 -4.96 -7.16
C GLU A 66 13.20 -5.49 -5.75
N THR A 67 14.20 -6.09 -5.13
CA THR A 67 14.12 -6.46 -3.72
C THR A 67 14.15 -5.20 -2.84
N ALA A 68 13.20 -5.09 -1.93
CA ALA A 68 13.22 -4.03 -0.91
C ALA A 68 14.53 -4.11 -0.09
N PRO A 69 15.24 -2.98 0.10
CA PRO A 69 16.27 -2.87 1.13
C PRO A 69 15.70 -3.22 2.52
N ASP A 70 16.60 -3.54 3.44
CA ASP A 70 16.26 -3.62 4.86
C ASP A 70 16.07 -2.20 5.42
N PHE A 71 14.89 -1.63 5.18
CA PHE A 71 14.53 -0.30 5.66
C PHE A 71 14.53 -0.19 7.18
N GLU A 72 14.38 -1.32 7.90
CA GLU A 72 14.46 -1.33 9.36
C GLU A 72 15.92 -1.18 9.83
N ALA A 73 16.87 -1.82 9.16
CA ALA A 73 18.29 -1.60 9.42
C ALA A 73 18.79 -0.20 8.98
N GLN A 74 18.11 0.41 8.00
CA GLN A 74 18.46 1.72 7.41
C GLN A 74 17.64 2.89 7.95
N ARG A 75 16.97 2.74 9.10
CA ARG A 75 16.09 3.79 9.66
C ARG A 75 16.78 5.15 9.82
N ASN A 76 18.06 5.16 10.19
CA ASN A 76 18.83 6.39 10.39
C ASN A 76 19.20 7.10 9.07
N ASP A 77 19.03 6.43 7.92
CA ASP A 77 19.29 6.98 6.59
C ASP A 77 18.05 7.66 5.99
N HIS A 78 16.93 7.67 6.73
CA HIS A 78 15.63 8.08 6.24
C HIS A 78 14.93 9.06 7.19
N ASP A 79 14.21 10.01 6.61
CA ASP A 79 13.29 10.88 7.34
C ASP A 79 11.97 10.12 7.55
N LEU A 80 11.74 9.64 8.78
CA LEU A 80 10.58 8.85 9.17
C LEU A 80 9.46 9.74 9.74
N LEU A 81 8.30 9.67 9.11
CA LEU A 81 7.09 10.38 9.53
C LEU A 81 6.12 9.42 10.21
N SER A 82 5.60 9.83 11.37
CA SER A 82 4.53 9.14 12.09
C SER A 82 3.84 10.10 13.06
N TRP A 83 2.59 9.78 13.39
CA TRP A 83 1.69 10.65 14.16
C TRP A 83 0.94 9.83 15.21
N GLU A 84 0.62 10.49 16.33
CA GLU A 84 -0.47 10.03 17.19
C GLU A 84 -1.80 10.43 16.55
N LEU A 85 -2.79 9.54 16.62
CA LEU A 85 -4.08 9.73 15.96
C LEU A 85 -5.23 9.48 16.94
N GLU A 86 -6.22 10.37 16.92
CA GLU A 86 -7.49 10.21 17.61
C GLU A 86 -8.57 9.67 16.66
N LEU A 87 -9.74 9.34 17.21
CA LEU A 87 -10.88 8.93 16.40
C LEU A 87 -11.35 10.09 15.54
N GLY A 88 -11.45 9.86 14.24
CA GLY A 88 -11.81 10.87 13.23
C GLY A 88 -10.63 11.36 12.41
N ASP A 89 -9.39 11.14 12.88
CA ASP A 89 -8.21 11.39 12.08
C ASP A 89 -8.06 10.36 10.95
N CYS A 90 -7.30 10.71 9.91
CA CYS A 90 -6.86 9.76 8.91
C CYS A 90 -5.50 10.15 8.34
N ILE A 91 -4.77 9.17 7.83
CA ILE A 91 -3.56 9.40 7.05
C ILE A 91 -3.88 9.07 5.59
N PHE A 92 -3.65 10.05 4.71
CA PHE A 92 -3.65 9.84 3.27
C PHE A 92 -2.21 9.79 2.75
N PHE A 93 -1.88 8.75 2.00
CA PHE A 93 -0.53 8.59 1.44
C PHE A 93 -0.58 7.97 0.04
N HIS A 94 0.47 8.22 -0.74
CA HIS A 94 0.62 7.71 -2.09
C HIS A 94 0.94 6.20 -2.10
N GLY A 95 0.45 5.44 -3.08
CA GLY A 95 0.61 3.98 -3.16
C GLY A 95 2.05 3.46 -3.22
N LEU A 96 2.99 4.25 -3.74
CA LEU A 96 4.45 4.02 -3.68
C LEU A 96 5.18 4.61 -2.45
N THR A 97 4.48 5.18 -1.47
CA THR A 97 5.15 5.59 -0.24
C THR A 97 5.53 4.34 0.56
N VAL A 98 6.82 4.17 0.82
CA VAL A 98 7.33 3.09 1.67
C VAL A 98 6.88 3.36 3.10
N HIS A 99 6.23 2.36 3.69
CA HIS A 99 5.65 2.44 5.02
C HIS A 99 5.69 1.10 5.74
N GLY A 100 5.69 1.17 7.07
CA GLY A 100 5.79 0.03 7.97
C GLY A 100 5.07 0.34 9.27
N ALA A 101 4.85 -0.66 10.11
CA ALA A 101 4.31 -0.43 11.44
C ALA A 101 4.84 -1.48 12.41
N THR A 102 5.21 -1.04 13.60
CA THR A 102 5.59 -1.92 14.70
C THR A 102 4.42 -2.83 15.09
N GLY A 103 4.75 -3.92 15.79
CA GLY A 103 3.74 -4.75 16.44
C GLY A 103 3.09 -4.00 17.60
N ASN A 104 1.81 -4.24 17.85
CA ASN A 104 1.15 -3.70 19.04
C ASN A 104 1.55 -4.55 20.26
N PRO A 105 2.31 -4.02 21.24
CA PRO A 105 2.76 -4.79 22.39
C PRO A 105 1.67 -4.94 23.46
N SER A 106 0.54 -4.22 23.32
CA SER A 106 -0.52 -4.23 24.32
C SER A 106 -1.23 -5.58 24.38
N PRO A 107 -1.38 -6.19 25.58
CA PRO A 107 -2.11 -7.45 25.73
C PRO A 107 -3.64 -7.26 25.66
N THR A 108 -4.13 -6.03 25.87
CA THR A 108 -5.57 -5.71 25.97
C THR A 108 -6.01 -4.61 25.00
N GLY A 109 -5.11 -3.69 24.65
CA GLY A 109 -5.35 -2.60 23.71
C GLY A 109 -5.41 -3.10 22.27
N ARG A 110 -6.38 -2.59 21.50
CA ARG A 110 -6.56 -2.92 20.08
C ARG A 110 -6.03 -1.78 19.21
N ARG A 111 -5.47 -2.13 18.06
CA ARG A 111 -5.13 -1.21 16.97
C ARG A 111 -5.84 -1.66 15.70
N ARG A 112 -7.13 -1.33 15.59
CA ARG A 112 -7.92 -1.62 14.39
C ARG A 112 -7.86 -0.41 13.46
N ALA A 113 -7.85 -0.68 12.16
CA ALA A 113 -7.91 0.35 11.15
C ALA A 113 -8.75 -0.11 9.97
N TYR A 114 -9.40 0.84 9.33
CA TYR A 114 -10.03 0.67 8.03
C TYR A 114 -9.15 1.34 6.98
N ALA A 115 -8.83 0.58 5.92
CA ALA A 115 -7.93 1.01 4.88
C ALA A 115 -8.65 0.94 3.54
N THR A 116 -8.65 2.04 2.79
CA THR A 116 -9.21 2.10 1.43
C THR A 116 -8.14 2.53 0.45
N ARG A 117 -8.33 2.18 -0.82
CA ARG A 117 -7.42 2.45 -1.93
C ARG A 117 -8.21 3.15 -3.02
N TRP A 118 -7.63 4.21 -3.56
CA TRP A 118 -8.28 5.13 -4.49
C TRP A 118 -7.40 5.28 -5.71
N LEU A 119 -8.05 5.19 -6.87
CA LEU A 119 -7.42 5.22 -8.17
C LEU A 119 -7.84 6.50 -8.90
N GLY A 120 -6.89 7.22 -9.46
CA GLY A 120 -7.12 8.42 -10.26
C GLY A 120 -7.14 8.13 -11.75
N GLU A 121 -7.34 9.18 -12.53
CA GLU A 121 -7.57 9.12 -13.98
C GLU A 121 -6.43 8.53 -14.82
N ASP A 122 -5.19 8.49 -14.30
CA ASP A 122 -4.05 7.92 -15.01
C ASP A 122 -3.87 6.42 -14.77
N THR A 123 -4.67 5.85 -13.86
CA THR A 123 -4.56 4.44 -13.52
C THR A 123 -5.17 3.57 -14.61
N ARG A 124 -4.47 2.49 -14.94
CA ARG A 124 -4.88 1.51 -15.95
C ARG A 124 -4.76 0.10 -15.43
N TYR A 125 -5.65 -0.79 -15.86
CA TYR A 125 -5.49 -2.22 -15.58
C TYR A 125 -4.20 -2.73 -16.21
N ALA A 126 -3.43 -3.48 -15.44
CA ALA A 126 -2.15 -4.02 -15.87
C ALA A 126 -1.93 -5.43 -15.33
N VAL A 127 -1.32 -6.26 -16.17
CA VAL A 127 -0.91 -7.62 -15.79
C VAL A 127 0.43 -7.53 -15.07
N ARG A 128 0.52 -8.19 -13.92
CA ARG A 128 1.75 -8.37 -13.13
C ARG A 128 2.28 -9.78 -13.33
N SER A 129 3.60 -9.94 -13.33
CA SER A 129 4.22 -11.26 -13.30
C SER A 129 4.19 -11.78 -11.86
N GLY A 130 3.27 -12.69 -11.57
CA GLY A 130 3.09 -13.26 -10.24
C GLY A 130 1.75 -12.84 -9.61
N GLN A 131 1.61 -13.11 -8.32
CA GLN A 131 0.35 -12.90 -7.61
C GLN A 131 0.11 -11.43 -7.30
N THR A 132 -1.11 -10.97 -7.60
CA THR A 132 -1.64 -9.68 -7.14
C THR A 132 -2.52 -9.86 -5.91
N SER A 133 -2.68 -8.79 -5.13
CA SER A 133 -3.47 -8.76 -3.91
C SER A 133 -4.26 -7.45 -3.83
N PRO A 134 -5.61 -7.49 -3.88
CA PRO A 134 -6.43 -8.69 -3.98
C PRO A 134 -6.31 -9.37 -5.37
N PRO A 135 -6.57 -10.69 -5.47
CA PRO A 135 -6.82 -11.30 -6.76
C PRO A 135 -8.09 -10.68 -7.36
N LEU A 136 -8.00 -10.23 -8.61
CA LEU A 136 -9.12 -9.62 -9.33
C LEU A 136 -9.51 -10.50 -10.50
N ASP A 137 -10.69 -11.11 -10.41
CA ASP A 137 -11.29 -11.92 -11.48
C ASP A 137 -12.66 -11.35 -11.85
N GLY A 138 -13.12 -11.57 -13.09
CA GLY A 138 -14.48 -11.22 -13.50
C GLY A 138 -14.75 -9.71 -13.66
N HIS A 139 -13.73 -8.85 -13.62
CA HIS A 139 -13.89 -7.40 -13.77
C HIS A 139 -14.08 -6.94 -15.23
N GLY A 140 -13.78 -7.79 -16.21
CA GLY A 140 -14.03 -7.53 -17.65
C GLY A 140 -13.10 -6.55 -18.35
N LEU A 141 -12.07 -6.03 -17.67
CA LEU A 141 -11.11 -5.08 -18.24
C LEU A 141 -10.00 -5.80 -19.02
N GLN A 142 -9.52 -5.20 -20.10
CA GLN A 142 -8.33 -5.60 -20.83
C GLN A 142 -7.10 -4.77 -20.41
N PRO A 143 -5.87 -5.31 -20.51
CA PRO A 143 -4.66 -4.57 -20.15
C PRO A 143 -4.59 -3.22 -20.89
N GLY A 144 -4.40 -2.14 -20.14
CA GLY A 144 -4.41 -0.77 -20.67
C GLY A 144 -5.76 -0.05 -20.59
N ASP A 145 -6.84 -0.71 -20.19
CA ASP A 145 -8.13 -0.08 -19.92
C ASP A 145 -8.07 0.79 -18.66
N ILE A 146 -8.94 1.80 -18.59
CA ILE A 146 -9.15 2.60 -17.38
C ILE A 146 -9.68 1.67 -16.28
N MET A 147 -9.23 1.88 -15.04
CA MET A 147 -9.74 1.17 -13.85
C MET A 147 -11.14 1.66 -13.45
N GLU A 148 -12.11 1.48 -14.35
CA GLU A 148 -13.51 1.84 -14.15
C GLU A 148 -14.42 0.72 -14.66
N CYS A 149 -15.07 0.03 -13.72
CA CYS A 149 -16.08 -0.99 -14.00
C CYS A 149 -16.99 -1.17 -12.77
N GLU A 150 -17.92 -2.12 -12.78
CA GLU A 150 -18.80 -2.37 -11.62
C GLU A 150 -18.02 -2.63 -10.32
N MET A 151 -16.88 -3.33 -10.40
CA MET A 151 -16.01 -3.60 -9.26
C MET A 151 -15.16 -2.39 -8.85
N PHE A 152 -14.92 -1.45 -9.76
CA PHE A 152 -14.16 -0.21 -9.56
C PHE A 152 -15.02 1.00 -9.95
N PRO A 153 -16.08 1.30 -9.17
CA PRO A 153 -17.03 2.33 -9.54
C PRO A 153 -16.40 3.72 -9.47
N ARG A 154 -16.82 4.61 -10.37
CA ARG A 154 -16.45 6.02 -10.29
C ARG A 154 -17.16 6.68 -9.11
N VAL A 155 -16.37 7.09 -8.12
CA VAL A 155 -16.82 7.73 -6.87
C VAL A 155 -16.89 9.26 -6.95
N TRP A 156 -16.15 9.88 -7.86
CA TRP A 156 -16.13 11.33 -8.04
C TRP A 156 -16.25 11.69 -9.54
N PRO A 157 -17.42 12.16 -10.00
CA PRO A 157 -17.59 12.54 -11.40
C PRO A 157 -16.87 13.86 -11.70
N ARG A 158 -16.24 13.96 -12.88
CA ARG A 158 -15.84 15.25 -13.44
C ARG A 158 -17.12 15.99 -13.84
N THR A 159 -17.26 17.21 -13.33
CA THR A 159 -18.30 18.14 -13.79
C THR A 159 -17.95 18.70 -15.16
#